data_AF-A0A7W1YDB9-F1
#
_entry.id   AF-A0A7W1YDB9-F1
#
_cell.length_a   1.000
_cell.length_b   1.000
_cell.length_c   1.000
_cell.angle_alpha   90.00
_cell.angle_beta   90.00
_cell.angle_gamma   90.00
#
_symmetry.space_group_name_H-M   'P 1'
#
loop_
_entity.id
_entity.type
_entity.pdbx_description
1 polymer ?
#
loop_
_entity_poly.entity_id
_entity_poly.type
_entity_poly.pdbx_seq_one_letter_code
_entity_poly.pdbx_strand_id
1 'polypeptide(L)'
;MSLVQAQASRQNPPQTVPPAMSCSPTSGSADELQALQADVSRMRSLILQMQNNLAFVGSTTTPLRHQFELEISLWQLELDQMERHLAALQNSSKPR
;
A
#
# COMPACT_ATOMS: atom_id res chain seq x y z
N MET A 1 33.07 -7.03 53.55
CA MET A 1 31.94 -6.08 53.47
C MET A 1 30.70 -6.85 53.04
N SER A 2 29.71 -6.92 53.93
CA SER A 2 28.35 -7.37 53.65
C SER A 2 27.67 -6.51 52.57
N LEU A 3 26.81 -7.07 51.73
CA LEU A 3 25.34 -7.03 51.88
C LEU A 3 24.67 -7.51 50.58
N VAL A 4 23.72 -8.43 50.72
CA VAL A 4 22.69 -8.79 49.74
C VAL A 4 21.57 -7.76 49.81
N GLN A 5 21.12 -7.19 48.67
CA GLN A 5 19.76 -6.66 48.42
C GLN A 5 19.68 -6.10 46.99
N ALA A 6 18.60 -6.12 46.23
CA ALA A 6 17.29 -6.77 46.29
C ALA A 6 16.67 -6.72 44.88
N GLN A 7 15.71 -7.60 44.66
CA GLN A 7 14.89 -7.73 43.47
C GLN A 7 14.02 -6.47 43.24
N ALA A 8 13.94 -6.02 41.98
CA ALA A 8 12.94 -5.05 41.54
C ALA A 8 11.96 -5.74 40.59
N SER A 9 10.78 -6.05 41.12
CA SER A 9 9.62 -6.52 40.38
C SER A 9 9.15 -5.46 39.38
N ARG A 10 9.26 -5.72 38.07
CA ARG A 10 8.55 -4.94 37.05
C ARG A 10 7.23 -5.64 36.74
N GLN A 11 6.15 -5.18 37.37
CA GLN A 11 4.78 -5.50 36.97
C GLN A 11 4.45 -4.75 35.67
N ASN A 12 4.02 -5.49 34.64
CA ASN A 12 3.43 -4.93 33.43
C ASN A 12 2.04 -4.35 33.74
N PRO A 13 1.68 -3.14 33.26
CA PRO A 13 0.31 -2.68 33.32
C PRO A 13 -0.56 -3.42 32.27
N PRO A 14 -1.80 -3.82 32.61
CA PRO A 14 -2.74 -4.37 31.65
C PRO A 14 -3.19 -3.27 30.69
N GLN A 15 -2.84 -3.39 29.41
CA GLN A 15 -3.44 -2.55 28.37
C GLN A 15 -4.86 -3.06 28.12
N THR A 16 -5.82 -2.26 28.60
CA THR A 16 -7.23 -2.30 28.26
C THR A 16 -7.38 -2.27 26.73
N VAL A 17 -7.84 -3.37 26.15
CA VAL A 17 -8.24 -3.42 24.75
C VAL A 17 -9.39 -2.44 24.51
N PRO A 18 -9.26 -1.43 23.61
CA PRO A 18 -10.42 -0.65 23.21
C PRO A 18 -11.38 -1.56 22.41
N PRO A 19 -12.70 -1.39 22.57
CA PRO A 19 -13.69 -2.21 21.89
C PRO A 19 -13.56 -2.05 20.38
N ALA A 20 -13.57 -3.20 19.70
CA ALA A 20 -13.71 -3.29 18.25
C ALA A 20 -14.93 -2.46 17.80
N MET A 21 -14.65 -1.37 17.06
CA MET A 21 -15.68 -0.64 16.34
C MET A 21 -16.15 -1.51 15.18
N SER A 22 -17.16 -2.32 15.45
CA SER A 22 -17.93 -2.99 14.42
C SER A 22 -18.97 -2.03 13.84
N CYS A 23 -19.00 -2.01 12.50
CA CYS A 23 -20.12 -1.69 11.62
C CYS A 23 -20.43 -0.22 11.29
N SER A 24 -20.21 0.11 10.02
CA SER A 24 -21.27 0.62 9.14
C SER A 24 -21.01 0.16 7.70
N PRO A 25 -21.66 -0.90 7.20
CA PRO A 25 -21.70 -1.14 5.76
C PRO A 25 -22.72 -0.18 5.12
N THR A 26 -22.62 0.00 3.80
CA THR A 26 -23.67 0.52 2.89
C THR A 26 -23.84 2.05 2.66
N SER A 27 -22.76 2.82 2.72
CA SER A 27 -22.59 4.02 1.86
C SER A 27 -21.27 4.00 1.05
N GLY A 28 -20.48 2.93 1.19
CA GLY A 28 -19.04 2.90 0.87
C GLY A 28 -18.67 2.76 -0.61
N SER A 29 -19.48 2.08 -1.44
CA SER A 29 -19.00 1.66 -2.76
C SER A 29 -18.72 2.80 -3.74
N ALA A 30 -19.42 3.94 -3.65
CA ALA A 30 -19.15 5.10 -4.50
C ALA A 30 -17.89 5.86 -4.07
N ASP A 31 -17.68 6.01 -2.76
CA ASP A 31 -16.49 6.65 -2.17
C ASP A 31 -15.24 5.78 -2.40
N GLU A 32 -15.37 4.46 -2.20
CA GLU A 32 -14.32 3.48 -2.49
C GLU A 32 -13.95 3.46 -3.98
N LEU A 33 -14.93 3.55 -4.88
CA LEU A 33 -14.69 3.61 -6.32
C LEU A 33 -13.94 4.91 -6.71
N GLN A 34 -14.31 6.04 -6.11
CA GLN A 34 -13.63 7.31 -6.36
C GLN A 34 -12.20 7.32 -5.82
N ALA A 35 -11.99 6.78 -4.61
CA ALA A 35 -10.67 6.63 -4.01
C ALA A 35 -9.77 5.72 -4.88
N LEU A 36 -10.27 4.56 -5.28
CA LEU A 36 -9.52 3.63 -6.14
C LEU A 36 -9.17 4.24 -7.50
N GLN A 37 -10.09 5.01 -8.11
CA GLN A 37 -9.82 5.73 -9.35
C GLN A 37 -8.72 6.79 -9.20
N ALA A 38 -8.70 7.50 -8.07
CA ALA A 38 -7.64 8.47 -7.75
C ALA A 38 -6.29 7.77 -7.53
N ASP A 39 -6.29 6.61 -6.87
CA ASP A 39 -5.07 5.83 -6.60
C ASP A 39 -4.47 5.24 -7.88
N VAL A 40 -5.29 4.67 -8.77
CA VAL A 40 -4.89 4.23 -10.12
C VAL A 40 -4.23 5.37 -10.89
N SER A 41 -4.83 6.57 -10.84
CA SER A 41 -4.31 7.75 -11.55
C SER A 41 -2.96 8.22 -11.01
N ARG A 42 -2.79 8.19 -9.68
CA ARG A 42 -1.50 8.49 -9.04
C ARG A 42 -0.44 7.46 -9.38
N MET A 43 -0.76 6.18 -9.29
CA MET A 43 0.18 5.09 -9.57
C MET A 43 0.67 5.14 -11.02
N ARG A 44 -0.22 5.39 -11.99
CA ARG A 44 0.16 5.63 -13.40
C ARG A 44 1.18 6.76 -13.55
N SER A 45 0.96 7.88 -12.85
CA SER A 45 1.85 9.04 -12.89
C SER A 45 3.24 8.74 -12.30
N LEU A 46 3.29 8.00 -11.19
CA LEU A 46 4.54 7.57 -10.57
C LEU A 46 5.31 6.59 -11.46
N ILE A 47 4.63 5.60 -12.04
CA ILE A 47 5.24 4.64 -12.97
C ILE A 47 5.80 5.35 -14.21
N LEU A 48 5.12 6.37 -14.73
CA LEU A 48 5.64 7.19 -15.82
C LEU A 48 6.90 7.97 -15.39
N GLN A 49 6.90 8.51 -14.17
CA GLN A 49 8.08 9.20 -13.64
C GLN A 49 9.27 8.24 -13.47
N MET A 50 9.05 7.01 -13.00
CA MET A 50 10.09 6.00 -12.89
C MET A 50 10.67 5.61 -14.26
N GLN A 51 9.82 5.46 -15.28
CA GLN A 51 10.27 5.21 -16.65
C GLN A 51 11.09 6.38 -17.22
N ASN A 52 10.65 7.62 -16.98
CA ASN A 52 11.41 8.81 -17.38
C ASN A 52 12.76 8.85 -16.67
N ASN A 53 12.79 8.58 -15.36
CA ASN A 53 14.03 8.51 -14.58
C ASN A 53 14.98 7.44 -15.13
N LEU A 54 14.46 6.27 -15.50
CA LEU A 54 15.22 5.18 -16.09
C LEU A 54 15.92 5.59 -17.41
N ALA A 55 15.29 6.45 -18.22
CA ALA A 55 15.90 6.97 -19.44
C ALA A 55 17.19 7.78 -19.15
N PHE A 56 17.33 8.39 -17.98
CA PHE A 56 18.51 9.14 -17.56
C PHE A 56 19.61 8.26 -16.92
N VAL A 57 19.30 7.02 -16.51
CA VAL A 57 20.26 6.07 -15.92
C VAL A 57 21.27 5.53 -16.97
N GLY A 58 21.13 5.95 -18.24
CA GLY A 58 22.03 5.59 -19.34
C GLY A 58 21.62 4.29 -20.03
N SER A 59 22.00 4.12 -21.30
CA SER A 59 21.60 2.99 -22.16
C SER A 59 22.30 1.66 -21.84
N THR A 60 23.28 1.67 -20.94
CA THR A 60 24.05 0.49 -20.58
C THR A 60 23.29 -0.36 -19.57
N THR A 61 23.24 -1.66 -19.78
CA THR A 61 22.75 -2.66 -18.82
C THR A 61 23.64 -2.67 -17.57
N THR A 62 23.35 -1.77 -16.64
CA THR A 62 23.96 -1.72 -15.31
C THR A 62 23.05 -2.43 -14.31
N PRO A 63 23.59 -2.95 -13.18
CA PRO A 63 22.77 -3.52 -12.12
C PRO A 63 21.70 -2.55 -11.61
N LEU A 64 22.02 -1.25 -11.52
CA LEU A 64 21.08 -0.22 -11.10
C LEU A 64 19.93 -0.05 -12.10
N ARG A 65 20.23 -0.02 -13.40
CA ARG A 65 19.21 0.02 -14.45
C ARG A 65 18.25 -1.17 -14.35
N HIS A 66 18.81 -2.37 -14.18
CA HIS A 66 18.01 -3.58 -14.07
C HIS A 66 17.10 -3.57 -12.82
N GLN A 67 17.59 -3.05 -11.69
CA GLN A 67 16.78 -2.87 -10.49
C GLN A 67 15.55 -1.99 -10.74
N PHE A 68 15.73 -0.85 -11.42
CA PHE A 68 14.61 0.02 -11.79
C PHE A 68 13.63 -0.67 -12.75
N GLU A 69 14.11 -1.46 -13.72
CA GLU A 69 13.26 -2.22 -14.64
C GLU A 69 12.39 -3.25 -13.88
N LEU A 70 12.95 -3.94 -12.89
CA LEU A 70 12.21 -4.86 -12.02
C LEU A 70 11.15 -4.13 -11.18
N GLU A 71 11.51 -2.99 -10.59
CA GLU A 71 10.57 -2.20 -9.78
C GLU A 71 9.42 -1.65 -10.63
N ILE A 72 9.71 -1.12 -11.81
CA ILE A 72 8.67 -0.66 -12.76
C ILE A 72 7.73 -1.82 -13.09
N SER A 73 8.27 -3.01 -13.36
CA SER A 73 7.48 -4.20 -13.70
C SER A 73 6.57 -4.62 -12.53
N LEU A 74 7.08 -4.56 -11.29
CA LEU A 74 6.30 -4.86 -10.08
C LEU A 74 5.14 -3.88 -9.91
N TRP A 75 5.40 -2.58 -10.03
CA TRP A 75 4.37 -1.55 -9.88
C TRP A 75 3.32 -1.61 -11.00
N GLN A 76 3.72 -1.97 -12.22
CA GLN A 76 2.78 -2.22 -13.31
C GLN A 76 1.85 -3.41 -13.02
N LEU A 77 2.38 -4.49 -12.44
CA LEU A 77 1.56 -5.64 -12.02
C LEU A 77 0.53 -5.25 -10.96
N GLU A 78 0.90 -4.41 -10.00
CA GLU A 78 -0.02 -3.89 -8.98
C GLU A 78 -1.08 -2.97 -9.59
N LEU A 79 -0.67 -2.06 -10.48
CA LEU A 79 -1.60 -1.19 -11.21
C LEU A 79 -2.63 -2.00 -12.00
N ASP A 80 -2.20 -3.05 -12.70
CA ASP A 80 -3.10 -3.95 -13.44
C ASP A 80 -4.13 -4.62 -12.53
N GLN A 81 -3.73 -5.00 -11.31
CA GLN A 81 -4.67 -5.56 -10.32
C GLN A 81 -5.70 -4.52 -9.88
N MET A 82 -5.27 -3.29 -9.58
CA MET A 82 -6.14 -2.19 -9.20
C MET A 82 -7.12 -1.81 -10.31
N GLU A 83 -6.66 -1.79 -11.57
CA GLU A 83 -7.51 -1.52 -12.73
C GLU A 83 -8.56 -2.59 -12.95
N ARG A 84 -8.20 -3.88 -12.80
CA ARG A 84 -9.18 -4.99 -12.83
C ARG A 84 -10.21 -4.88 -11.71
N HIS A 85 -9.79 -4.50 -10.51
CA HIS A 85 -10.69 -4.29 -9.38
C HIS A 85 -11.65 -3.12 -9.65
N LEU A 86 -11.13 -2.00 -10.16
CA LEU A 86 -11.94 -0.83 -10.52
C LEU A 86 -12.99 -1.18 -11.59
N ALA A 87 -12.60 -1.94 -12.62
CA ALA A 87 -13.53 -2.39 -13.66
C ALA A 87 -14.64 -3.30 -13.10
N ALA A 88 -14.31 -4.19 -12.16
CA ALA A 88 -15.30 -5.04 -11.50
C ALA A 88 -16.31 -4.21 -10.68
N LEU A 89 -15.84 -3.22 -9.91
CA LEU A 89 -16.68 -2.31 -9.13
C LEU A 89 -17.59 -1.48 -10.04
N GLN A 90 -17.06 -0.91 -11.13
CA GLN A 90 -17.83 -0.15 -12.11
C GLN A 90 -18.93 -0.99 -12.77
N ASN A 91 -18.62 -2.24 -13.15
CA ASN A 91 -19.60 -3.15 -13.74
C ASN A 91 -20.69 -3.56 -12.75
N SER A 92 -20.35 -3.72 -11.46
CA SER A 92 -21.33 -4.07 -10.41
C SER A 92 -22.29 -2.92 -10.05
N SER A 93 -21.88 -1.68 -10.30
CA SER A 93 -22.67 -0.47 -9.97
C SER A 93 -23.60 -0.02 -11.10
N LYS A 94 -23.53 -0.61 -12.30
CA LYS A 94 -24.41 -0.27 -13.43
C LYS A 94 -25.65 -1.18 -13.42
N PRO A 95 -26.88 -0.66 -13.19
CA PRO A 95 -28.08 -1.48 -13.27
C PRO A 95 -28.29 -1.97 -14.71
N ARG A 96 -28.66 -3.25 -14.83
CA ARG A 96 -28.86 -3.96 -16.11
C ARG A 96 -30.09 -3.47 -16.86
#